data_AF-A0AA96XEV8-F1
#
_entry.id   AF-A0AA96XEV8-F1
#
_cell.length_a   1.000
_cell.length_b   1.000
_cell.length_c   1.000
_cell.angle_alpha   90.00
_cell.angle_beta   90.00
_cell.angle_gamma   90.00
#
_symmetry.space_group_name_H-M   'P 1'
#
loop_
_entity.id
_entity.type
_entity.pdbx_description
1 polymer ?
#
loop_
_entity_poly.entity_id
_entity_poly.type
_entity_poly.pdbx_seq_one_letter_code
_entity_poly.pdbx_strand_id
1 'polypeptide(L)'
;MKHSSRKGLPGGIRFAAIVGLVLSILTGWAALMEAVEMANFYEARSLRMEQELPRIPGAPALDPKIFEVYYGALEPMREPRAVLLGLLAVACAFVSVSAARVLNPENLHRDAMSRVLSRAAIIAAGLRTIDGAQMSVAKQRLFAALAEPMSKMPEFPPDITVEASREILSAMGVGSAIFGTVVVAGTFAILGQYFRSQRVREAMAVQDGPQAE
;
A
#
# COMPACT_ATOMS: atom_id res chain seq x y z
N MET A 1 -42.11 22.80 9.79
CA MET A 1 -40.79 22.13 9.72
C MET A 1 -40.58 21.66 8.29
N LYS A 2 -39.77 22.37 7.50
CA LYS A 2 -39.48 21.99 6.10
C LYS A 2 -38.46 20.85 6.13
N HIS A 3 -38.87 19.67 5.65
CA HIS A 3 -37.94 18.62 5.25
C HIS A 3 -37.06 19.16 4.11
N SER A 4 -35.87 19.64 4.46
CA SER A 4 -34.80 19.85 3.50
C SER A 4 -34.44 18.48 2.95
N SER A 5 -34.84 18.21 1.71
CA SER A 5 -34.44 17.03 0.97
C SER A 5 -32.93 17.09 0.77
N ARG A 6 -32.17 16.50 1.71
CA ARG A 6 -30.76 16.16 1.52
C ARG A 6 -30.70 15.15 0.39
N LYS A 7 -30.63 15.61 -0.87
CA LYS A 7 -30.23 14.74 -1.98
C LYS A 7 -28.87 14.15 -1.61
N GLY A 8 -28.84 12.85 -1.32
CA GLY A 8 -27.60 12.15 -0.95
C GLY A 8 -26.55 12.26 -2.05
N LEU A 9 -25.28 12.09 -1.69
CA LEU A 9 -24.16 12.02 -2.64
C LEU A 9 -24.48 11.10 -3.82
N PRO A 10 -24.09 11.47 -5.06
CA PRO A 10 -24.18 10.56 -6.19
C PRO A 10 -23.45 9.25 -5.85
N GLY A 11 -24.04 8.12 -6.26
CA GLY A 11 -23.53 6.79 -5.89
C GLY A 11 -22.05 6.58 -6.23
N GLY A 12 -21.60 7.08 -7.39
CA GLY A 12 -20.20 7.02 -7.80
C GLY A 12 -19.23 7.78 -6.87
N ILE A 13 -19.63 8.97 -6.40
CA ILE A 13 -18.80 9.77 -5.47
C ILE A 13 -18.74 9.09 -4.11
N ARG A 14 -19.88 8.57 -3.63
CA ARG A 14 -19.95 7.82 -2.38
C ARG A 14 -19.08 6.56 -2.43
N PHE A 15 -19.17 5.79 -3.52
CA PHE A 15 -18.36 4.60 -3.72
C PHE A 15 -16.86 4.93 -3.76
N ALA A 16 -16.45 5.93 -4.55
CA ALA A 16 -15.06 6.37 -4.61
C ALA A 16 -14.53 6.83 -3.25
N ALA A 17 -15.34 7.52 -2.44
CA ALA A 17 -14.95 7.92 -1.10
C ALA A 17 -14.81 6.71 -0.15
N ILE A 18 -15.69 5.72 -0.23
CA ILE A 18 -15.57 4.47 0.55
C ILE A 18 -14.29 3.71 0.15
N VAL A 19 -14.03 3.57 -1.16
CA VAL A 19 -12.80 2.92 -1.65
C VAL A 19 -11.57 3.67 -1.15
N GLY A 20 -11.56 5.00 -1.27
CA GLY A 20 -10.46 5.83 -0.76
C GLY A 20 -10.26 5.68 0.75
N LEU A 21 -11.34 5.62 1.52
CA LEU A 21 -11.29 5.40 2.97
C LEU A 21 -10.69 4.04 3.32
N VAL A 22 -11.23 2.95 2.77
CA VAL A 22 -10.77 1.59 3.08
C VAL A 22 -9.32 1.40 2.63
N LEU A 23 -9.00 1.80 1.40
CA LEU A 23 -7.65 1.65 0.85
C LEU A 23 -6.62 2.44 1.67
N SER A 24 -6.96 3.66 2.10
CA SER A 24 -6.06 4.48 2.91
C SER A 24 -5.86 3.95 4.33
N ILE A 25 -6.90 3.39 4.96
CA ILE A 25 -6.74 2.74 6.28
C ILE A 25 -5.80 1.55 6.17
N LEU A 26 -6.05 0.64 5.21
CA LEU A 26 -5.23 -0.56 5.06
C LEU A 26 -3.79 -0.24 4.66
N THR A 27 -3.61 0.66 3.68
CA THR A 27 -2.26 1.04 3.21
C THR A 27 -1.52 1.85 4.27
N GLY A 28 -2.20 2.78 4.94
CA GLY A 28 -1.61 3.62 5.98
C GLY A 28 -1.19 2.80 7.20
N TRP A 29 -2.02 1.84 7.62
CA TRP A 29 -1.68 0.91 8.70
C TRP A 29 -0.47 0.04 8.34
N ALA A 30 -0.48 -0.57 7.15
CA ALA A 30 0.66 -1.37 6.69
C ALA A 30 1.95 -0.55 6.62
N ALA A 31 1.89 0.68 6.07
CA ALA A 31 3.03 1.58 6.00
C ALA A 31 3.54 1.97 7.39
N LEU A 32 2.64 2.23 8.35
CA LEU A 32 3.03 2.54 9.72
C LEU A 32 3.73 1.35 10.39
N MET A 33 3.18 0.14 10.25
CA MET A 33 3.81 -1.07 10.80
C MET A 33 5.19 -1.32 10.20
N GLU A 34 5.33 -1.20 8.87
CA GLU A 34 6.64 -1.30 8.23
C GLU A 34 7.59 -0.17 8.65
N ALA A 35 7.12 1.06 8.86
CA ALA A 35 7.94 2.16 9.34
C ALA A 35 8.48 1.90 10.75
N VAL A 36 7.64 1.35 11.65
CA VAL A 36 8.04 0.93 13.00
C VAL A 36 9.03 -0.24 12.92
N GLU A 37 8.83 -1.19 12.00
CA GLU A 37 9.75 -2.29 11.75
C GLU A 37 11.12 -1.76 11.30
N MET A 38 11.15 -0.78 10.38
CA MET A 38 12.39 -0.17 9.91
C MET A 38 13.07 0.72 10.98
N ALA A 39 12.30 1.34 11.88
CA ALA A 39 12.84 2.11 13.01
C ALA A 39 13.49 1.18 14.05
N ASN A 40 12.90 0.00 14.29
CA ASN A 40 13.42 -1.02 15.19
C ASN A 40 14.07 -2.17 14.43
N PHE A 41 14.79 -1.86 13.36
CA PHE A 41 15.25 -2.81 12.34
C PHE A 41 15.98 -4.03 12.91
N TYR A 42 16.93 -3.82 13.82
CA TYR A 42 17.73 -4.92 14.38
C TYR A 42 16.92 -5.82 15.32
N GLU A 43 15.99 -5.25 16.07
CA GLU A 43 15.07 -6.01 16.94
C GLU A 43 14.05 -6.79 16.11
N ALA A 44 13.48 -6.17 15.08
CA ALA A 44 12.61 -6.85 14.13
C ALA A 44 13.33 -8.01 13.42
N ARG A 45 14.59 -7.78 12.99
CA ARG A 45 15.43 -8.83 12.40
C ARG A 45 15.63 -9.96 13.40
N SER A 46 16.07 -9.70 14.63
CA SER A 46 16.33 -10.76 15.61
C SER A 46 15.06 -11.57 15.93
N LEU A 47 13.93 -10.90 16.14
CA LEU A 47 12.64 -11.56 16.40
C LEU A 47 12.20 -12.46 15.23
N ARG A 48 12.41 -12.02 13.97
CA ARG A 48 12.11 -12.86 12.80
C ARG A 48 13.07 -14.02 12.61
N MET A 49 14.32 -13.88 13.03
CA MET A 49 15.30 -14.98 12.99
C MET A 49 15.03 -16.03 14.08
N GLU A 50 14.48 -15.61 15.21
CA GLU A 50 14.05 -16.49 16.32
C GLU A 50 12.70 -17.17 16.06
N GLN A 51 11.89 -16.63 15.14
CA GLN A 51 10.60 -17.21 14.79
C GLN A 51 10.77 -18.50 13.98
N GLU A 52 10.33 -19.63 14.53
CA GLU A 52 10.20 -20.86 13.75
C GLU A 52 9.19 -20.64 12.62
N LEU A 53 9.65 -20.80 11.37
CA LEU A 53 8.78 -20.64 10.22
C LEU A 53 7.70 -21.73 10.21
N PRO A 54 6.47 -21.41 9.77
CA PRO A 54 5.42 -22.40 9.64
C PRO A 54 5.91 -23.57 8.80
N ARG A 55 5.99 -24.77 9.38
CA ARG A 55 6.32 -25.99 8.63
C ARG A 55 5.16 -26.29 7.70
N ILE A 56 5.37 -26.08 6.40
CA ILE A 56 4.44 -26.56 5.38
C ILE A 56 4.60 -28.09 5.33
N PRO A 57 3.53 -28.88 5.54
CA PRO A 57 3.61 -30.33 5.46
C PRO A 57 4.19 -30.77 4.12
N GLY A 58 5.30 -31.53 4.13
CA GLY A 58 5.99 -32.00 2.92
C GLY A 58 7.08 -31.06 2.36
N ALA A 59 7.22 -29.83 2.86
CA ALA A 59 8.30 -28.94 2.47
C ALA A 59 9.51 -29.07 3.43
N PRO A 60 10.76 -28.97 2.93
CA PRO A 60 11.92 -28.80 3.80
C PRO A 60 11.76 -27.54 4.64
N ALA A 61 12.23 -27.58 5.89
CA ALA A 61 12.24 -26.39 6.74
C ALA A 61 12.98 -25.26 6.02
N LEU A 62 12.32 -24.12 5.82
CA LEU A 62 12.97 -22.94 5.28
C LEU A 62 14.05 -22.50 6.28
N ASP A 63 15.28 -22.34 5.77
CA ASP A 63 16.38 -21.86 6.59
C ASP A 63 16.10 -20.39 6.99
N PRO A 64 16.11 -20.03 8.29
CA PRO A 64 15.97 -18.65 8.73
C PRO A 64 17.01 -17.71 8.08
N LYS A 65 18.14 -18.22 7.58
CA LYS A 65 19.12 -17.46 6.79
C LYS A 65 18.56 -16.81 5.53
N ILE A 66 17.44 -17.29 5.00
CA ILE A 66 16.75 -16.65 3.86
C ILE A 66 16.29 -15.23 4.23
N PHE A 67 15.90 -15.01 5.49
CA PHE A 67 15.55 -13.67 5.97
C PHE A 67 16.78 -12.77 6.13
N GLU A 68 17.99 -13.29 6.29
CA GLU A 68 19.20 -12.46 6.27
C GLU A 68 19.42 -11.83 4.90
N VAL A 69 19.06 -12.52 3.82
CA VAL A 69 19.14 -11.94 2.47
C VAL A 69 18.15 -10.79 2.32
N TYR A 70 16.94 -10.94 2.88
CA TYR A 70 15.93 -9.88 2.87
C TYR A 70 16.33 -8.68 3.71
N TYR A 71 16.71 -8.88 4.97
CA TYR A 71 17.15 -7.80 5.84
C TYR A 71 18.46 -7.18 5.34
N GLY A 72 19.42 -7.95 4.86
CA GLY A 72 20.64 -7.42 4.25
C GLY A 72 20.37 -6.56 2.99
N ALA A 73 19.29 -6.84 2.26
CA ALA A 73 18.85 -5.97 1.16
C ALA A 73 18.21 -4.67 1.65
N LEU A 74 17.49 -4.72 2.79
CA LEU A 74 16.80 -3.55 3.37
C LEU A 74 17.71 -2.66 4.22
N GLU A 75 18.76 -3.20 4.82
CA GLU A 75 19.68 -2.46 5.69
C GLU A 75 20.18 -1.13 5.09
N PRO A 76 20.68 -1.05 3.84
CA PRO A 76 21.15 0.21 3.27
C PRO A 76 20.02 1.23 3.02
N MET A 77 18.76 0.80 3.01
CA MET A 77 17.60 1.66 2.75
C MET A 77 16.70 1.87 3.99
N ARG A 78 17.09 1.37 5.17
CA ARG A 78 16.21 1.32 6.36
C ARG A 78 15.67 2.71 6.76
N GLU A 79 16.56 3.69 6.88
CA GLU A 79 16.24 5.05 7.36
C GLU A 79 15.42 5.83 6.32
N PRO A 80 15.85 5.94 5.04
CA PRO A 80 15.04 6.63 4.04
C PRO A 80 13.69 5.94 3.81
N ARG A 81 13.63 4.61 3.92
CA ARG A 81 12.38 3.85 3.82
C ARG A 81 11.45 4.10 5.02
N ALA A 82 11.97 4.14 6.24
CA ALA A 82 11.19 4.47 7.43
C ALA A 82 10.52 5.85 7.31
N VAL A 83 11.28 6.86 6.86
CA VAL A 83 10.75 8.21 6.62
C VAL A 83 9.70 8.20 5.51
N LEU A 84 9.98 7.54 4.39
CA LEU A 84 9.06 7.43 3.25
C LEU A 84 7.73 6.79 3.66
N LEU A 85 7.78 5.68 4.41
CA LEU A 85 6.62 4.97 4.90
C LEU A 85 5.84 5.78 5.95
N GLY A 86 6.54 6.52 6.81
CA GLY A 86 5.91 7.48 7.73
C GLY A 86 5.16 8.59 6.99
N LEU A 87 5.76 9.17 5.95
CA LEU A 87 5.09 10.15 5.08
C LEU A 87 3.88 9.54 4.36
N LEU A 88 3.99 8.29 3.89
CA LEU A 88 2.89 7.57 3.25
C LEU A 88 1.74 7.36 4.24
N ALA A 89 2.02 6.95 5.47
CA ALA A 89 1.01 6.79 6.52
C ALA A 89 0.28 8.10 6.82
N VAL A 90 1.01 9.23 6.90
CA VAL A 90 0.43 10.56 7.06
C VAL A 90 -0.45 10.93 5.86
N ALA A 91 0.02 10.72 4.63
CA ALA A 91 -0.76 10.98 3.43
C ALA A 91 -2.05 10.14 3.40
N CYS A 92 -1.97 8.86 3.77
CA CYS A 92 -3.12 7.99 3.92
C CYS A 92 -4.09 8.49 5.00
N ALA A 93 -3.61 8.98 6.15
CA ALA A 93 -4.49 9.57 7.16
C ALA A 93 -5.28 10.78 6.60
N PHE A 94 -4.65 11.65 5.82
CA PHE A 94 -5.36 12.74 5.14
C PHE A 94 -6.41 12.24 4.15
N VAL A 95 -6.11 11.18 3.38
CA VAL A 95 -7.11 10.54 2.50
C VAL A 95 -8.28 9.98 3.33
N SER A 96 -8.01 9.25 4.41
CA SER A 96 -9.05 8.64 5.26
C SER A 96 -9.96 9.72 5.87
N VAL A 97 -9.36 10.73 6.50
CA VAL A 97 -10.12 11.82 7.14
C VAL A 97 -10.93 12.59 6.10
N SER A 98 -10.33 12.94 4.96
CA SER A 98 -11.04 13.69 3.92
C SER A 98 -12.16 12.86 3.29
N ALA A 99 -11.94 11.56 3.04
CA ALA A 99 -12.97 10.66 2.54
C ALA A 99 -14.11 10.47 3.53
N ALA A 100 -13.81 10.31 4.83
CA ALA A 100 -14.83 10.22 5.88
C ALA A 100 -15.65 11.51 5.98
N ARG A 101 -15.01 12.69 5.89
CA ARG A 101 -15.69 13.99 5.89
C ARG A 101 -16.48 14.24 4.60
N VAL A 102 -16.01 13.72 3.46
CA VAL A 102 -16.82 13.68 2.24
C VAL A 102 -18.03 12.77 2.44
N LEU A 103 -17.97 11.67 3.17
CA LEU A 103 -19.16 10.84 3.41
C LEU A 103 -20.14 11.50 4.41
N ASN A 104 -19.60 12.05 5.50
CA ASN A 104 -20.34 12.68 6.60
C ASN A 104 -19.81 14.09 6.89
N PRO A 105 -20.32 15.13 6.19
CA PRO A 105 -19.93 16.51 6.46
C PRO A 105 -20.67 17.03 7.69
N GLU A 106 -19.97 17.11 8.82
CA GLU A 106 -20.46 17.72 10.05
C GLU A 106 -20.11 19.22 10.07
N ASN A 107 -20.53 19.97 9.05
CA ASN A 107 -20.30 21.43 8.84
C ASN A 107 -19.08 21.82 7.99
N LEU A 108 -18.42 20.88 7.32
CA LEU A 108 -17.32 21.18 6.38
C LEU A 108 -17.79 21.15 4.93
N HIS A 109 -17.33 22.10 4.10
CA HIS A 109 -17.60 22.11 2.66
C HIS A 109 -17.00 20.88 1.98
N ARG A 110 -17.83 20.15 1.24
CA ARG A 110 -17.43 18.92 0.54
C ARG A 110 -16.39 19.22 -0.55
N ASP A 111 -16.45 20.39 -1.20
CA ASP A 111 -15.44 20.79 -2.20
C ASP A 111 -14.04 20.99 -1.60
N ALA A 112 -13.94 21.57 -0.40
CA ALA A 112 -12.65 21.73 0.28
C ALA A 112 -12.07 20.35 0.63
N MET A 113 -12.89 19.45 1.15
CA MET A 113 -12.46 18.08 1.47
C MET A 113 -12.13 17.27 0.21
N SER A 114 -12.83 17.46 -0.91
CA SER A 114 -12.52 16.81 -2.19
C SER A 114 -11.13 17.23 -2.70
N ARG A 115 -10.77 18.51 -2.55
CA ARG A 115 -9.44 19.03 -2.92
C ARG A 115 -8.34 18.42 -2.06
N VAL A 116 -8.54 18.33 -0.75
CA VAL A 116 -7.58 17.67 0.15
C VAL A 116 -7.46 16.20 -0.20
N LEU A 117 -8.58 15.50 -0.36
CA LEU A 117 -8.64 14.10 -0.76
C LEU A 117 -7.88 13.84 -2.06
N SER A 118 -8.13 14.66 -3.08
CA SER A 118 -7.46 14.57 -4.39
C SER A 118 -5.94 14.71 -4.25
N ARG A 119 -5.47 15.76 -3.58
CA ARG A 119 -4.03 16.02 -3.41
C ARG A 119 -3.35 14.93 -2.57
N ALA A 120 -3.96 14.55 -1.45
CA ALA A 120 -3.44 13.52 -0.58
C ALA A 120 -3.36 12.16 -1.29
N ALA A 121 -4.36 11.82 -2.12
CA ALA A 121 -4.34 10.59 -2.91
C ALA A 121 -3.24 10.59 -3.97
N ILE A 122 -3.00 11.71 -4.67
CA ILE A 122 -1.88 11.81 -5.63
C ILE A 122 -0.52 11.70 -4.91
N ILE A 123 -0.37 12.34 -3.75
CA ILE A 123 0.85 12.23 -2.94
C ILE A 123 1.06 10.77 -2.49
N ALA A 124 0.01 10.11 -1.97
CA ALA A 124 0.07 8.72 -1.56
C ALA A 124 0.45 7.79 -2.73
N ALA A 125 -0.09 8.04 -3.94
CA ALA A 125 0.28 7.29 -5.14
C ALA A 125 1.77 7.45 -5.47
N GLY A 126 2.30 8.68 -5.39
CA GLY A 126 3.72 8.96 -5.61
C GLY A 126 4.62 8.25 -4.59
N LEU A 127 4.33 8.41 -3.30
CA LEU A 127 5.09 7.78 -2.22
C LEU A 127 5.05 6.25 -2.32
N ARG A 128 3.88 5.67 -2.63
CA ARG A 128 3.72 4.22 -2.83
C ARG A 128 4.54 3.70 -4.01
N THR A 129 4.69 4.50 -5.07
CA THR A 129 5.50 4.16 -6.25
C THR A 129 6.99 4.11 -5.91
N ILE A 130 7.48 5.11 -5.16
CA ILE A 130 8.87 5.14 -4.69
C ILE A 130 9.13 3.94 -3.77
N ASP A 131 8.22 3.68 -2.83
CA ASP A 131 8.30 2.53 -1.93
C ASP A 131 8.35 1.20 -2.69
N GLY A 132 7.50 1.05 -3.70
CA GLY A 132 7.45 -0.13 -4.57
C GLY A 132 8.76 -0.37 -5.30
N ALA A 133 9.39 0.71 -5.80
CA ALA A 133 10.69 0.63 -6.45
C ALA A 133 11.77 0.13 -5.47
N GLN A 134 11.81 0.66 -4.24
CA GLN A 134 12.74 0.20 -3.20
C GLN A 134 12.52 -1.27 -2.83
N MET A 135 11.26 -1.67 -2.64
CA MET A 135 10.89 -3.04 -2.25
C MET A 135 11.13 -4.06 -3.37
N SER A 136 11.16 -3.64 -4.64
CA SER A 136 11.42 -4.55 -5.76
C SER A 136 12.79 -5.23 -5.64
N VAL A 137 13.83 -4.51 -5.23
CA VAL A 137 15.18 -5.05 -5.04
C VAL A 137 15.24 -6.03 -3.87
N ALA A 138 14.57 -5.71 -2.75
CA ALA A 138 14.50 -6.58 -1.59
C ALA A 138 13.76 -7.90 -1.91
N LYS A 139 12.62 -7.80 -2.61
CA LYS A 139 11.86 -8.98 -3.04
C LYS A 139 12.58 -9.80 -4.09
N GLN A 140 13.29 -9.16 -5.02
CA GLN A 140 14.13 -9.84 -5.99
C GLN A 140 15.14 -10.76 -5.30
N ARG A 141 15.88 -10.22 -4.32
CA ARG A 141 16.91 -10.96 -3.57
C ARG A 141 16.31 -12.03 -2.68
N LEU A 142 15.22 -11.73 -1.98
CA LEU A 142 14.51 -12.72 -1.16
C LEU A 142 14.01 -13.91 -2.00
N PHE A 143 13.34 -13.65 -3.12
CA PHE A 143 12.82 -14.73 -3.96
C PHE A 143 13.95 -15.50 -4.65
N ALA A 144 15.01 -14.83 -5.08
CA ALA A 144 16.21 -15.50 -5.60
C ALA A 144 16.85 -16.46 -4.57
N ALA A 145 16.80 -16.13 -3.28
CA ALA A 145 17.30 -16.97 -2.20
C ALA A 145 16.40 -18.20 -1.92
N LEU A 146 15.15 -18.19 -2.38
CA LEU A 146 14.24 -19.35 -2.28
C LEU A 146 14.55 -20.46 -3.30
N ALA A 147 15.35 -20.17 -4.33
CA ALA A 147 15.64 -21.11 -5.41
C ALA A 147 16.29 -22.41 -4.94
N GLU A 148 17.29 -22.32 -4.06
CA GLU A 148 18.01 -23.49 -3.56
C GLU A 148 17.17 -24.35 -2.59
N PRO A 149 16.38 -23.77 -1.65
CA PRO A 149 15.40 -24.53 -0.88
C PRO A 149 14.33 -25.19 -1.76
N MET A 150 13.82 -24.48 -2.78
CA MET A 150 12.78 -25.02 -3.67
C MET A 150 13.28 -26.17 -4.53
N SER A 151 14.52 -26.12 -5.03
CA SER A 151 15.10 -27.22 -5.81
C SER A 151 15.29 -28.51 -5.01
N LYS A 152 15.22 -28.44 -3.67
CA LYS A 152 15.31 -29.59 -2.77
C LYS A 152 13.93 -30.19 -2.43
N MET A 153 12.84 -29.63 -2.96
CA MET A 153 11.48 -30.14 -2.72
C MET A 153 11.22 -31.41 -3.55
N PRO A 154 10.53 -32.43 -3.00
CA PRO A 154 10.24 -33.67 -3.71
C PRO A 154 9.39 -33.48 -4.97
N GLU A 155 8.56 -32.43 -4.98
CA GLU A 155 7.63 -32.09 -6.07
C GLU A 155 8.29 -31.22 -7.15
N PHE A 156 9.55 -30.81 -6.96
CA PHE A 156 10.21 -29.91 -7.89
C PHE A 156 10.68 -30.68 -9.15
N PRO A 157 10.41 -30.16 -10.36
CA PRO A 157 10.80 -30.84 -11.60
C PRO A 157 12.31 -31.07 -11.66
N PRO A 158 12.79 -32.31 -11.92
CA PRO A 158 14.21 -32.65 -11.88
C PRO A 158 15.03 -32.04 -13.04
N ASP A 159 14.35 -31.51 -14.05
CA ASP A 159 14.92 -30.87 -15.25
C ASP A 159 15.19 -29.36 -15.08
N ILE A 160 14.69 -28.74 -14.01
CA ILE A 160 14.90 -27.31 -13.75
C ILE A 160 16.15 -27.11 -12.87
N THR A 161 17.13 -26.36 -13.39
CA THR A 161 18.34 -26.01 -12.64
C THR A 161 18.06 -24.99 -11.55
N VAL A 162 18.96 -24.90 -10.56
CA VAL A 162 18.88 -23.89 -9.49
C VAL A 162 19.00 -22.48 -10.09
N GLU A 163 19.82 -22.31 -11.13
CA GLU A 163 20.00 -21.04 -11.83
C GLU A 163 18.72 -20.60 -12.55
N ALA A 164 18.05 -21.52 -13.26
CA ALA A 164 16.77 -21.23 -13.91
C ALA A 164 15.69 -20.88 -12.87
N SER A 165 15.65 -21.62 -11.76
CA SER A 165 14.75 -21.34 -10.64
C SER A 165 15.00 -19.96 -10.04
N ARG A 166 16.27 -19.58 -9.87
CA ARG A 166 16.68 -18.28 -9.34
C ARG A 166 16.21 -17.14 -10.25
N GLU A 167 16.36 -17.27 -11.56
CA GLU A 167 15.90 -16.27 -12.52
C GLU A 167 14.38 -16.09 -12.46
N ILE A 168 13.63 -17.20 -12.51
CA ILE A 168 12.17 -17.19 -12.44
C ILE A 168 11.69 -16.56 -11.13
N LEU A 169 12.20 -17.01 -9.99
CA LEU A 169 11.79 -16.50 -8.68
C LEU A 169 12.18 -15.03 -8.49
N SER A 170 13.39 -14.64 -8.92
CA SER A 170 13.81 -13.23 -8.94
C SER A 170 12.82 -12.37 -9.72
N ALA A 171 12.45 -12.80 -10.93
CA ALA A 171 11.46 -12.10 -11.76
C ALA A 171 10.07 -12.06 -11.10
N MET A 172 9.64 -13.14 -10.43
CA MET A 172 8.41 -13.16 -9.64
C MET A 172 8.46 -12.18 -8.46
N GLY A 173 9.59 -12.08 -7.77
CA GLY A 173 9.80 -11.14 -6.67
C GLY A 173 9.61 -9.70 -7.14
N VAL A 174 10.26 -9.31 -8.24
CA VAL A 174 10.10 -7.99 -8.88
C VAL A 174 8.67 -7.78 -9.37
N GLY A 175 8.11 -8.75 -10.10
CA GLY A 175 6.76 -8.71 -10.63
C GLY A 175 5.69 -8.52 -9.55
N SER A 176 5.83 -9.20 -8.41
CA SER A 176 4.93 -9.04 -7.26
C SER A 176 5.01 -7.64 -6.63
N ALA A 177 6.22 -7.05 -6.60
CA ALA A 177 6.42 -5.69 -6.11
C ALA A 177 5.74 -4.67 -7.03
N ILE A 178 5.97 -4.81 -8.34
CA ILE A 178 5.36 -3.95 -9.37
C ILE A 178 3.85 -4.08 -9.35
N PHE A 179 3.32 -5.31 -9.38
CA PHE A 179 1.87 -5.54 -9.38
C PHE A 179 1.19 -4.94 -8.15
N GLY A 180 1.71 -5.22 -6.95
CA GLY A 180 1.15 -4.66 -5.71
C GLY A 180 1.23 -3.13 -5.68
N THR A 181 2.29 -2.55 -6.25
CA THR A 181 2.45 -1.10 -6.37
C THR A 181 1.45 -0.51 -7.35
N VAL A 182 1.31 -1.07 -8.55
CA VAL A 182 0.37 -0.62 -9.58
C VAL A 182 -1.06 -0.66 -9.07
N VAL A 183 -1.45 -1.72 -8.35
CA VAL A 183 -2.79 -1.83 -7.78
C VAL A 183 -3.06 -0.70 -6.77
N VAL A 184 -2.17 -0.51 -5.80
CA VAL A 184 -2.39 0.47 -4.72
C VAL A 184 -2.19 1.90 -5.22
N ALA A 185 -1.02 2.20 -5.81
CA ALA A 185 -0.69 3.53 -6.33
C ALA A 185 -1.62 3.93 -7.48
N GLY A 186 -1.95 2.99 -8.38
CA GLY A 186 -2.89 3.23 -9.48
C GLY A 186 -4.28 3.57 -8.96
N THR A 187 -4.77 2.86 -7.94
CA THR A 187 -6.07 3.18 -7.34
C THR A 187 -6.06 4.56 -6.68
N PHE A 188 -5.02 4.92 -5.92
CA PHE A 188 -4.88 6.27 -5.38
C PHE A 188 -4.77 7.33 -6.47
N ALA A 189 -4.07 7.07 -7.57
CA ALA A 189 -3.98 7.98 -8.70
C ALA A 189 -5.35 8.19 -9.36
N ILE A 190 -6.10 7.12 -9.61
CA ILE A 190 -7.46 7.17 -10.17
C ILE A 190 -8.38 7.96 -9.24
N LEU A 191 -8.37 7.69 -7.93
CA LEU A 191 -9.14 8.44 -6.95
C LEU A 191 -8.74 9.92 -6.94
N GLY A 192 -7.43 10.20 -6.95
CA GLY A 192 -6.88 11.55 -6.98
C GLY A 192 -7.38 12.35 -8.18
N GLN A 193 -7.34 11.76 -9.38
CA GLN A 193 -7.85 12.39 -10.59
C GLN A 193 -9.38 12.49 -10.60
N TYR A 194 -10.09 11.48 -10.09
CA TYR A 194 -11.56 11.47 -10.02
C TYR A 194 -12.08 12.64 -9.18
N PHE A 195 -11.56 12.81 -7.96
CA PHE A 195 -11.94 13.91 -7.06
C PHE A 195 -11.44 15.29 -7.51
N ARG A 196 -10.46 15.34 -8.43
CA ARG A 196 -10.00 16.57 -9.09
C ARG A 196 -10.96 17.04 -10.20
N SER A 197 -11.70 16.12 -10.81
CA SER A 197 -12.50 16.42 -12.01
C SER A 197 -13.59 17.48 -11.75
N GLN A 198 -13.78 18.40 -12.70
CA GLN A 198 -14.76 19.49 -12.58
C GLN A 198 -16.18 18.96 -12.35
N ARG A 199 -16.57 17.90 -13.05
CA ARG A 199 -17.89 17.24 -12.89
C ARG A 199 -18.16 16.80 -11.46
N VAL A 200 -17.17 16.19 -10.80
CA VAL A 200 -17.30 15.72 -9.42
C VAL A 200 -17.37 16.91 -8.45
N ARG A 201 -16.59 17.98 -8.70
CA ARG A 201 -16.61 19.19 -7.88
C ARG A 201 -17.93 19.95 -8.00
N GLU A 202 -18.46 20.11 -9.21
CA GLU A 202 -19.78 20.71 -9.46
C GLU A 202 -20.90 19.90 -8.79
N ALA A 203 -20.86 18.56 -8.91
CA ALA A 203 -21.83 17.70 -8.26
C ALA A 203 -21.79 17.80 -6.72
N MET A 204 -20.62 18.04 -6.12
CA MET A 204 -20.51 18.31 -4.67
C MET A 204 -20.98 19.71 -4.29
N ALA A 205 -20.63 20.74 -5.07
CA ALA A 205 -21.03 22.12 -4.81
C ALA A 205 -22.55 22.30 -4.87
N VAL A 206 -23.23 21.63 -5.81
CA VAL A 206 -24.70 21.62 -5.91
C VAL A 206 -25.35 21.02 -4.65
N GLN A 207 -24.66 20.11 -3.95
CA GLN A 207 -25.17 19.48 -2.72
C GLN A 207 -24.92 20.30 -1.46
N ASP A 208 -23.88 21.14 -1.44
CA ASP A 208 -23.60 22.01 -0.30
C ASP A 208 -24.61 23.18 -0.18
N GLY A 209 -25.29 23.54 -1.29
CA GLY A 209 -26.34 24.56 -1.33
C GLY A 209 -25.83 26.00 -1.12
N PRO A 210 -26.64 27.04 -1.41
CA PRO A 210 -26.27 28.42 -1.09
C PRO A 210 -26.32 28.62 0.43
N GLN A 211 -25.22 29.05 1.04
CA GLN A 211 -25.17 29.39 2.45
C GLN A 211 -25.64 30.84 2.63
N ALA A 212 -26.51 31.06 3.61
CA ALA A 212 -26.74 32.40 4.15
C ALA A 212 -25.45 32.84 4.85
N GLU A 213 -24.96 34.02 4.46
CA GLU A 213 -23.86 34.75 5.12
C GLU A 213 -24.15 35.01 6.60
#